data_AF-A0AAD7ZXY4-F1
#
_entry.id   AF-A0AAD7ZXY4-F1
#
_cell.length_a   1.000
_cell.length_b   1.000
_cell.length_c   1.000
_cell.angle_alpha   90.00
_cell.angle_beta   90.00
_cell.angle_gamma   90.00
#
_symmetry.space_group_name_H-M   'P 1'
#
loop_
_entity.id
_entity.type
_entity.pdbx_description
1 polymer ?
#
loop_
_entity_poly.entity_id
_entity_poly.type
_entity_poly.pdbx_seq_one_letter_code
_entity_poly.pdbx_strand_id
1 'polypeptide(L)'
;MRQFLEIISASSNPGHRTLDSPVILKEGVMIKRAQGRKRFGRKNFKQRYFRLTTQDLTYSKTKGKEPLCCIPLDQILAVERLQEDSFKMKNMFQIVQPEQRALYIQANNCVEEKEKRMD
;
A
#
# COMPACT_ATOMS: atom_id res chain seq x y z
N MET A 1 -3.58 -20.16 1.83
CA MET A 1 -2.73 -21.36 1.78
C MET A 1 -2.78 -22.06 0.41
N ARG A 2 -3.96 -22.42 -0.13
CA ARG A 2 -4.07 -23.18 -1.40
C ARG A 2 -3.57 -22.42 -2.65
N GLN A 3 -3.94 -21.14 -2.80
CA GLN A 3 -3.58 -20.33 -3.97
C GLN A 3 -2.06 -20.16 -4.16
N PHE A 4 -1.29 -20.04 -3.07
CA PHE A 4 0.17 -19.92 -3.14
C PHE A 4 0.84 -21.21 -3.65
N LEU A 5 0.33 -22.37 -3.24
CA LEU A 5 0.86 -23.66 -3.67
C LEU A 5 0.51 -23.96 -5.14
N GLU A 6 -0.64 -23.49 -5.61
CA GLU A 6 -1.07 -23.65 -7.01
C GLU A 6 -0.15 -22.87 -7.97
N ILE A 7 0.28 -21.67 -7.57
CA ILE A 7 1.25 -20.84 -8.32
C ILE A 7 2.63 -21.53 -8.40
N ILE A 8 3.10 -22.13 -7.30
CA ILE A 8 4.38 -22.85 -7.28
C ILE A 8 4.31 -24.12 -8.14
N SER A 9 3.21 -24.88 -8.06
CA SER A 9 3.05 -26.13 -8.82
C SER A 9 2.94 -25.93 -10.33
N ALA A 10 2.52 -24.75 -10.82
CA ALA A 10 2.45 -24.45 -12.25
C ALA A 10 3.82 -24.14 -12.90
N SER A 11 4.89 -23.97 -12.09
CA SER A 11 6.22 -23.54 -12.55
C SER A 11 7.12 -24.65 -13.10
N SER A 12 6.65 -25.91 -13.14
CA SER A 12 7.39 -27.06 -13.67
C SER A 12 7.35 -27.20 -15.20
N ASN A 13 6.69 -26.28 -15.92
CA ASN A 13 6.64 -26.27 -17.39
C ASN A 13 7.47 -25.11 -17.96
N PRO A 14 8.59 -25.36 -18.67
CA PRO A 14 9.50 -24.33 -19.15
C PRO A 14 8.94 -23.49 -20.33
N GLY A 15 7.64 -23.58 -20.63
CA GLY A 15 6.98 -22.92 -21.75
C GLY A 15 5.86 -21.94 -21.41
N HIS A 16 5.54 -21.70 -20.13
CA HIS A 16 4.39 -20.86 -19.76
C HIS A 16 4.80 -19.68 -18.87
N ARG A 17 5.02 -18.52 -19.48
CA ARG A 17 5.18 -17.23 -18.79
C ARG A 17 3.85 -16.83 -18.14
N THR A 18 3.56 -17.32 -16.94
CA THR A 18 2.43 -16.87 -16.09
C THR A 18 2.82 -15.75 -15.13
N LEU A 19 4.02 -15.18 -15.29
CA LEU A 19 4.56 -14.15 -14.40
C LEU A 19 3.92 -12.75 -14.57
N ASP A 20 3.02 -12.56 -15.54
CA ASP A 20 2.58 -11.22 -15.94
C ASP A 20 1.37 -10.68 -15.14
N SER A 21 0.69 -11.51 -14.35
CA SER A 21 -0.47 -11.05 -13.56
C SER A 21 -0.09 -10.64 -12.14
N PRO A 22 -0.31 -9.36 -11.75
CA PRO A 22 0.03 -8.89 -10.41
C PRO A 22 -0.74 -9.62 -9.31
N VAL A 23 -0.01 -10.15 -8.33
CA VAL A 23 -0.58 -10.84 -7.16
C VAL A 23 -0.72 -9.84 -6.01
N ILE A 24 -1.88 -9.81 -5.36
CA ILE A 24 -2.12 -8.93 -4.20
C ILE A 24 -1.35 -9.48 -2.99
N LEU A 25 -0.44 -8.66 -2.45
CA LEU A 25 0.36 -9.00 -1.27
C LEU A 25 -0.31 -8.48 0.01
N LYS A 26 -0.85 -7.26 -0.04
CA LYS A 26 -1.56 -6.63 1.08
C LYS A 26 -2.54 -5.60 0.57
N GLU A 27 -3.70 -5.52 1.21
CA GLU A 27 -4.68 -4.46 0.94
C GLU A 27 -5.34 -4.04 2.24
N GLY A 28 -5.77 -2.79 2.31
CA GLY A 28 -6.36 -2.27 3.53
C GLY A 28 -6.61 -0.77 3.49
N VAL A 29 -7.41 -0.34 4.44
CA VAL A 29 -7.72 1.07 4.61
C VAL A 29 -6.62 1.74 5.43
N MET A 30 -6.03 2.79 4.89
CA MET A 30 -5.04 3.64 5.56
C MET A 30 -5.39 5.12 5.39
N ILE A 31 -4.75 6.00 6.15
CA ILE A 31 -5.02 7.44 6.08
C ILE A 31 -3.88 8.13 5.33
N LYS A 32 -4.17 8.71 4.16
CA LYS A 32 -3.21 9.40 3.29
C LYS A 32 -3.30 10.92 3.47
N ARG A 33 -2.16 11.60 3.55
CA ARG A 33 -2.13 13.08 3.44
C ARG A 33 -2.43 13.54 2.02
N ALA A 34 -3.29 14.55 1.87
CA ALA A 34 -3.54 15.19 0.58
C ALA A 34 -2.25 15.84 0.03
N GLN A 35 -1.99 15.72 -1.27
CA GLN A 35 -0.81 16.34 -1.90
C GLN A 35 -1.08 17.73 -2.47
N GLY A 36 -2.33 18.04 -2.82
CA GLY A 36 -2.73 19.34 -3.42
C GLY A 36 -2.37 20.55 -2.55
N ARG A 37 -2.12 21.70 -3.21
CA ARG A 37 -1.97 23.01 -2.57
C ARG A 37 -3.34 23.68 -2.51
N LYS A 38 -3.80 24.09 -1.33
CA LYS A 38 -4.88 25.07 -1.20
C LYS A 38 -4.24 26.45 -1.04
N ARG A 39 -4.80 27.51 -1.66
CA ARG A 39 -4.31 28.90 -1.52
C ARG A 39 -4.24 29.33 -0.06
N PHE A 40 -5.14 28.80 0.78
CA PHE A 40 -5.10 28.90 2.24
C PHE A 40 -5.57 27.56 2.84
N GLY A 41 -4.88 27.05 3.86
CA GLY A 41 -5.37 25.95 4.70
C GLY A 41 -4.43 24.76 4.88
N ARG A 42 -4.61 24.08 6.02
CA ARG A 42 -3.91 22.83 6.36
C ARG A 42 -4.27 21.73 5.37
N LYS A 43 -3.26 20.93 4.97
CA LYS A 43 -3.49 19.75 4.13
C LYS A 43 -4.22 18.68 4.93
N ASN A 44 -5.37 18.24 4.42
CA ASN A 44 -6.20 17.24 5.09
C ASN A 44 -5.65 15.83 4.91
N PHE A 45 -5.92 14.99 5.89
CA PHE A 45 -5.75 13.55 5.82
C PHE A 45 -7.04 12.90 5.32
N LYS A 46 -6.92 11.85 4.49
CA LYS A 46 -8.04 11.19 3.82
C LYS A 46 -7.87 9.68 3.90
N GLN A 47 -8.90 9.01 4.37
CA GLN A 47 -8.99 7.56 4.32
C GLN A 47 -9.01 7.10 2.85
N ARG A 48 -8.16 6.13 2.52
CA ARG A 48 -8.04 5.54 1.19
C ARG A 48 -7.83 4.05 1.30
N TYR A 49 -8.32 3.32 0.30
CA TYR A 49 -8.07 1.90 0.18
C TYR A 49 -6.76 1.71 -0.59
N PHE A 50 -5.76 1.15 0.08
CA PHE A 50 -4.46 0.86 -0.52
C PHE A 50 -4.38 -0.62 -0.89
N ARG A 51 -3.72 -0.90 -2.01
CA ARG A 51 -3.44 -2.26 -2.47
C ARG A 51 -2.00 -2.31 -2.96
N LEU A 52 -1.21 -3.16 -2.32
CA LEU A 52 0.14 -3.53 -2.70
C LEU A 52 0.08 -4.85 -3.45
N THR A 53 0.60 -4.85 -4.67
CA THR A 53 0.77 -6.05 -5.49
C THR A 53 2.25 -6.35 -5.66
N THR A 54 2.57 -7.41 -6.42
CA THR A 54 3.94 -7.71 -6.85
C THR A 54 4.50 -6.71 -7.86
N GLN A 55 3.68 -5.79 -8.40
CA GLN A 55 4.10 -4.85 -9.46
C GLN A 55 3.92 -3.37 -9.06
N ASP A 56 2.95 -3.07 -8.20
CA ASP A 56 2.61 -1.69 -7.86
C ASP A 56 2.06 -1.51 -6.43
N LEU A 57 2.08 -0.26 -5.99
CA LEU A 57 1.25 0.24 -4.91
C LEU A 57 0.20 1.19 -5.49
N THR A 58 -1.07 0.88 -5.23
CA THR A 58 -2.21 1.71 -5.66
C THR A 58 -2.99 2.22 -4.47
N TYR A 59 -3.72 3.32 -4.67
CA TYR A 59 -4.78 3.71 -3.75
C TYR A 59 -6.02 4.25 -4.47
N SER A 60 -7.20 3.94 -3.95
CA SER A 60 -8.49 4.39 -4.47
C SER A 60 -9.34 5.03 -3.36
N LYS A 61 -10.49 5.63 -3.73
CA LYS A 61 -11.41 6.22 -2.74
C LYS A 61 -11.90 5.18 -1.74
N THR A 62 -12.29 3.99 -2.23
CA THR A 62 -12.82 2.85 -1.48
C THR A 62 -12.48 1.55 -2.21
N LYS A 63 -12.61 0.39 -1.55
CA LYS A 63 -12.41 -0.93 -2.17
C LYS A 63 -13.27 -1.08 -3.43
N GLY A 64 -12.71 -1.68 -4.48
CA GLY A 64 -13.41 -1.94 -5.75
C GLY A 64 -13.61 -0.72 -6.66
N LYS A 65 -13.08 0.46 -6.31
CA LYS A 65 -13.07 1.63 -7.19
C LYS A 65 -11.74 1.77 -7.92
N GLU A 66 -11.80 2.42 -9.07
CA GLU A 66 -10.62 2.76 -9.87
C GLU A 66 -9.53 3.46 -9.02
N PRO A 67 -8.25 3.06 -9.19
CA PRO A 67 -7.13 3.73 -8.55
C PRO A 67 -7.09 5.22 -8.88
N LEU A 68 -6.90 6.05 -7.85
CA LEU A 68 -6.59 7.47 -8.02
C LEU A 68 -5.11 7.68 -8.38
N CYS A 69 -4.27 6.69 -8.09
CA CYS A 69 -2.85 6.70 -8.36
C CYS A 69 -2.36 5.25 -8.34
N CYS A 70 -1.41 4.98 -9.23
CA CYS A 70 -0.62 3.76 -9.29
C CYS A 70 0.86 4.17 -9.23
N ILE A 71 1.61 3.51 -8.37
CA ILE A 71 3.05 3.71 -8.19
C ILE A 71 3.71 2.37 -8.46
N PRO A 72 4.32 2.19 -9.63
CA PRO A 72 5.14 1.02 -9.92
C PRO A 72 6.20 0.82 -8.82
N LEU A 73 6.47 -0.43 -8.43
CA LEU A 73 7.41 -0.71 -7.34
C LEU A 73 8.83 -0.24 -7.66
N ASP A 74 9.23 -0.24 -8.93
CA ASP A 74 10.52 0.29 -9.40
C ASP A 74 10.64 1.82 -9.26
N GLN A 75 9.52 2.53 -9.07
CA GLN A 75 9.49 3.97 -8.79
C GLN A 75 9.43 4.30 -7.29
N ILE A 76 9.41 3.29 -6.41
CA ILE A 76 9.52 3.49 -4.97
C ILE A 76 10.99 3.47 -4.57
N LEU A 77 11.56 4.65 -4.30
CA LEU A 77 12.97 4.78 -3.94
C LEU A 77 13.24 4.36 -2.49
N ALA A 78 12.31 4.66 -1.59
CA ALA A 78 12.41 4.33 -0.18
C ALA A 78 11.04 4.33 0.51
N VAL A 79 10.93 3.55 1.60
CA VAL A 79 9.83 3.60 2.56
C VAL A 79 10.41 3.84 3.93
N GLU A 80 10.06 4.96 4.55
CA GLU A 80 10.66 5.40 5.80
C GLU A 80 9.61 5.66 6.87
N ARG A 81 9.83 5.15 8.08
CA ARG A 81 9.00 5.48 9.24
C ARG A 81 9.24 6.95 9.62
N LEU A 82 8.16 7.63 9.98
CA LEU A 82 8.20 9.01 10.45
C LEU A 82 8.02 9.06 11.95
N GLN A 83 8.79 9.94 12.59
CA GLN A 83 8.63 10.24 14.00
C GLN A 83 7.27 10.91 14.26
N GLU A 84 6.66 10.58 15.40
CA GLU A 84 5.30 11.04 15.74
C GLU A 84 5.19 12.56 15.73
N ASP A 85 6.26 13.27 16.12
CA ASP A 85 6.31 14.72 16.20
C ASP A 85 6.14 15.43 14.85
N SER A 86 6.41 14.74 13.73
CA SER A 86 6.26 15.32 12.38
C SER A 86 4.80 15.67 12.04
N PHE A 87 3.84 14.88 12.56
CA PHE A 87 2.41 15.03 12.25
C PHE A 87 1.51 14.97 13.49
N LYS A 88 2.07 14.73 14.69
CA LYS A 88 1.34 14.37 15.92
C LYS A 88 0.45 13.13 15.73
N MET A 89 0.95 12.15 14.98
CA MET A 89 0.23 10.93 14.60
C MET A 89 1.16 9.72 14.71
N LYS A 90 0.63 8.60 15.22
CA LYS A 90 1.34 7.31 15.31
C LYS A 90 1.33 6.57 13.98
N ASN A 91 2.30 5.67 13.79
CA ASN A 91 2.43 4.77 12.63
C ASN A 91 2.45 5.50 11.28
N MET A 92 3.06 6.68 11.27
CA MET A 92 3.30 7.43 10.05
C MET A 92 4.51 6.86 9.32
N PHE A 93 4.40 6.80 8.00
CA PHE A 93 5.52 6.53 7.12
C PHE A 93 5.40 7.36 5.84
N GLN A 94 6.52 7.50 5.13
CA GLN A 94 6.56 8.11 3.81
C GLN A 94 7.02 7.13 2.75
N ILE A 95 6.52 7.33 1.54
CA ILE A 95 7.01 6.68 0.33
C ILE A 95 7.69 7.76 -0.51
N VAL A 96 8.97 7.56 -0.79
CA VAL A 96 9.80 8.45 -1.61
C VAL A 96 9.73 7.99 -3.06
N GLN A 97 9.52 8.95 -3.97
CA GLN A 97 9.39 8.75 -5.41
C GLN A 97 10.34 9.73 -6.13
N PRO A 98 10.83 9.40 -7.34
CA PRO A 98 11.85 10.20 -8.03
C PRO A 98 11.36 11.61 -8.42
N GLU A 99 10.19 11.71 -9.05
CA GLU A 99 9.69 12.98 -9.61
C GLU A 99 8.51 13.57 -8.82
N GLN A 100 7.89 12.75 -7.96
CA GLN A 100 6.69 13.12 -7.22
C GLN A 100 7.00 13.41 -5.76
N ARG A 101 6.17 14.27 -5.15
CA ARG A 101 6.25 14.53 -3.71
C ARG A 101 6.00 13.25 -2.91
N ALA A 102 6.81 13.07 -1.87
CA ALA A 102 6.64 11.98 -0.91
C ALA A 102 5.19 11.83 -0.44
N LEU A 103 4.76 10.57 -0.32
CA LEU A 103 3.43 10.21 0.15
C LEU A 103 3.46 9.89 1.63
N TYR A 104 2.79 10.72 2.42
CA TYR A 104 2.63 10.51 3.84
C TYR A 104 1.38 9.68 4.13
N ILE A 105 1.56 8.55 4.82
CA ILE A 105 0.51 7.58 5.10
C ILE A 105 0.56 7.20 6.58
N GLN A 106 -0.60 7.13 7.21
CA GLN A 106 -0.80 6.55 8.53
C GLN A 106 -1.34 5.13 8.35
N ALA A 107 -0.61 4.14 8.84
CA ALA A 107 -1.13 2.80 8.99
C ALA A 107 -2.01 2.71 10.24
N ASN A 108 -2.98 1.79 10.22
CA ASN A 108 -3.64 1.39 11.45
C ASN A 108 -2.61 0.68 12.35
N ASN A 109 -2.79 0.73 13.67
CA ASN A 109 -2.01 -0.13 14.57
C ASN A 109 -2.12 -1.57 14.04
N CYS A 110 -0.98 -2.22 13.80
CA CYS A 110 -0.94 -3.64 13.48
C CYS A 110 -1.32 -4.43 14.73
N VAL A 111 -2.62 -4.50 15.03
CA VAL A 111 -3.19 -5.56 15.85
C VAL A 111 -3.72 -6.60 14.87
N GLU A 112 -2.80 -7.25 14.15
CA GLU A 112 -3.06 -8.63 13.71
C GLU A 112 -2.81 -9.52 14.95
N GLU A 113 -3.57 -9.32 16.03
CA GLU A 113 -3.78 -10.40 16.97
C GLU A 113 -4.56 -11.45 16.19
N LYS A 114 -3.85 -12.51 15.81
CA LYS A 114 -4.49 -13.81 15.69
C LYS A 114 -5.27 -14.01 16.99
N GLU A 115 -6.58 -13.81 16.95
CA GLU A 115 -7.51 -14.41 17.89
C GLU A 115 -7.37 -15.92 17.71
N LYS A 116 -6.35 -16.51 18.35
CA LYS A 116 -6.38 -17.90 18.75
C LYS A 116 -7.29 -17.94 19.98
N ARG A 117 -8.60 -17.94 19.75
CA ARG A 117 -9.53 -18.54 20.71
C ARG A 117 -9.24 -20.03 20.73
N MET A 118 -8.47 -20.48 21.72
CA MET A 118 -8.74 -21.77 22.34
C MET A 118 -9.72 -21.46 23.46
N ASP A 119 -10.99 -21.75 23.19
CA ASP A 119 -11.94 -22.21 24.20
C ASP A 119 -12.51 -23.54 23.66
#